data_AF-A0A5W3EXJ9-F1
#
_entry.id   AF-A0A5W3EXJ9-F1
#
_cell.length_a   1.000
_cell.length_b   1.000
_cell.length_c   1.000
_cell.angle_alpha   90.00
_cell.angle_beta   90.00
_cell.angle_gamma   90.00
#
_symmetry.space_group_name_H-M   'P 1'
#
loop_
_entity.id
_entity.type
_entity.pdbx_description
1 polymer ?
#
loop_
_entity_poly.entity_id
_entity_poly.type
_entity_poly.pdbx_seq_one_letter_code
_entity_poly.pdbx_strand_id
1 'polypeptide(L)'
;MAMNKREKEQLENAVRLMDINRSLRWSDYGADRDVGVPDSITQYVNGWSINTYSCRVYKSWSSTVSHGDGWVENEERPRSASQKGIAQYSTKEKALKALRHCMEMKFAEALYEIDQQILATDAE
;
A
#
# COMPACT_ATOMS: atom_id res chain seq x y z
N MET A 1 33.96 24.73 11.03
CA MET A 1 32.91 25.16 11.99
C MET A 1 31.90 24.04 12.10
N ALA A 2 31.63 23.55 13.30
CA ALA A 2 30.60 22.53 13.51
C ALA A 2 29.24 23.22 13.57
N MET A 3 28.26 22.67 12.85
CA MET A 3 26.89 23.16 12.83
C MET A 3 26.30 23.09 14.24
N ASN A 4 25.64 24.16 14.71
CA ASN A 4 25.01 24.14 16.02
C ASN A 4 23.73 23.26 15.99
N LYS A 5 23.23 22.87 17.17
CA LYS A 5 22.09 21.96 17.28
C LYS A 5 20.84 22.49 16.54
N ARG A 6 20.57 23.79 16.64
CA ARG A 6 19.40 24.42 16.01
C ARG A 6 19.52 24.45 14.49
N GLU A 7 20.71 24.76 13.97
CA GLU A 7 21.00 24.73 12.54
C GLU A 7 20.84 23.33 11.96
N LYS A 8 21.25 22.30 12.72
CA LYS A 8 21.08 20.90 12.32
C LYS A 8 19.60 20.50 12.25
N GLU A 9 18.82 20.83 13.27
CA GLU A 9 17.36 20.56 13.29
C GLU A 9 16.63 21.29 12.15
N GLN A 10 17.02 22.54 11.85
CA GLN A 10 16.47 23.29 10.73
C GLN A 10 16.79 22.63 9.39
N LEU A 11 18.02 22.18 9.19
CA LEU A 11 18.44 21.48 7.98
C LEU A 11 17.68 20.15 7.81
N GLU A 12 17.58 19.35 8.86
CA GLU A 12 16.85 18.07 8.84
C GLU A 12 15.37 18.28 8.50
N ASN A 13 14.74 19.31 9.06
CA ASN A 13 13.36 19.65 8.74
C ASN A 13 13.19 20.13 7.30
N ALA A 14 14.14 20.92 6.78
CA ALA A 14 14.12 21.37 5.39
C ALA A 14 14.23 20.19 4.41
N VAL A 15 15.14 19.25 4.67
CA VAL A 15 15.28 18.01 3.89
C VAL A 15 13.98 17.19 3.92
N ARG A 16 13.39 17.00 5.11
CA ARG A 16 12.12 16.29 5.26
C ARG A 16 10.99 16.92 4.45
N LEU A 17 10.85 18.25 4.48
CA LEU A 17 9.83 18.96 3.70
C LEU A 17 10.07 18.85 2.20
N MET A 18 11.34 18.93 1.78
CA MET A 18 11.73 18.71 0.38
C MET A 18 11.33 17.30 -0.10
N ASP A 19 11.59 16.27 0.70
CA ASP A 19 11.23 14.89 0.37
C ASP A 19 9.71 14.67 0.33
N ILE A 20 8.96 15.28 1.27
CA ILE A 20 7.49 15.25 1.27
C ILE A 20 6.95 15.91 -0.01
N ASN A 21 7.45 17.10 -0.37
CA ASN A 21 7.02 17.78 -1.58
C ASN A 21 7.32 16.95 -2.83
N ARG A 22 8.49 16.30 -2.89
CA ARG A 22 8.83 15.38 -3.98
C ARG A 22 7.90 14.16 -4.02
N SER A 23 7.34 13.77 -2.88
CA SER A 23 6.38 12.68 -2.78
C SER A 23 4.99 13.06 -3.29
N LEU A 24 4.65 14.35 -3.38
CA LEU A 24 3.39 14.86 -3.95
C LEU A 24 3.47 14.86 -5.48
N ARG A 25 3.44 13.66 -6.06
CA ARG A 25 3.44 13.44 -7.51
C ARG A 25 2.50 12.28 -7.84
N TRP A 26 1.90 12.34 -9.02
CA TRP A 26 1.19 11.21 -9.61
C TRP A 26 2.19 10.21 -10.18
N SER A 27 2.04 8.95 -9.80
CA SER A 27 2.81 7.87 -10.38
C SER A 27 2.10 7.28 -11.61
N ASP A 28 2.87 6.71 -12.52
CA ASP A 28 2.42 5.90 -13.65
C ASP A 28 2.22 4.42 -13.27
N TYR A 29 2.20 4.13 -11.97
CA TYR A 29 2.07 2.77 -11.45
C TYR A 29 0.62 2.28 -11.54
N GLY A 30 0.46 0.97 -11.79
CA GLY A 30 -0.84 0.30 -11.72
C GLY A 30 -1.06 -0.42 -10.38
N ALA A 31 -2.33 -0.74 -10.10
CA ALA A 31 -2.75 -1.52 -8.94
C ALA A 31 -3.14 -2.98 -9.25
N ASP A 32 -2.90 -3.42 -10.49
CA ASP A 32 -3.30 -4.75 -10.93
C ASP A 32 -2.44 -5.85 -10.32
N ARG A 33 -3.12 -6.91 -9.86
CA ARG A 33 -2.51 -8.10 -9.27
C ARG A 33 -2.14 -9.07 -10.38
N ASP A 34 -0.91 -9.56 -10.37
CA ASP A 34 -0.33 -10.39 -11.44
C ASP A 34 -0.22 -11.86 -11.08
N VAL A 35 -0.60 -12.23 -9.85
CA VAL A 35 -0.68 -13.61 -9.38
C VAL A 35 -2.14 -13.98 -9.19
N GLY A 36 -2.62 -14.90 -10.03
CA GLY A 36 -3.98 -15.40 -9.95
C GLY A 36 -4.25 -16.25 -8.72
N VAL A 37 -5.53 -16.48 -8.44
CA VAL A 37 -5.97 -17.48 -7.46
C VAL A 37 -5.72 -18.88 -8.06
N PRO A 38 -5.23 -19.86 -7.29
CA PRO A 38 -5.05 -21.21 -7.80
C PRO A 38 -6.38 -21.89 -8.14
N ASP A 39 -6.37 -22.75 -9.15
CA ASP A 39 -7.55 -23.47 -9.62
C ASP A 39 -7.96 -24.65 -8.73
N SER A 40 -6.99 -25.24 -8.01
CA SER A 40 -7.23 -26.39 -7.12
C SER A 40 -7.38 -25.99 -5.66
N ILE A 41 -8.37 -26.60 -4.98
CA ILE A 41 -8.61 -26.43 -3.54
C ILE A 41 -7.44 -26.90 -2.65
N THR A 42 -6.58 -27.78 -3.18
CA THR A 42 -5.41 -28.31 -2.46
C THR A 42 -4.15 -27.50 -2.69
N GLN A 43 -4.20 -26.49 -3.58
CA GLN A 43 -3.06 -25.65 -3.92
C GLN A 43 -3.11 -24.32 -3.17
N TYR A 44 -1.93 -23.88 -2.79
CA TYR A 44 -1.70 -22.55 -2.23
C TYR A 44 -0.71 -21.82 -3.15
N VAL A 45 -0.96 -20.54 -3.35
CA VAL A 45 -0.04 -19.63 -4.01
C VAL A 45 0.42 -18.61 -2.99
N ASN A 46 1.73 -18.35 -2.97
CA ASN A 46 2.34 -17.33 -2.14
C ASN A 46 2.54 -16.06 -2.97
N GLY A 47 2.38 -14.92 -2.32
CA GLY A 47 2.58 -13.61 -2.94
C GLY A 47 2.66 -12.50 -1.91
N TRP A 48 2.35 -11.31 -2.37
CA TRP A 48 2.29 -10.10 -1.54
C TRP A 48 0.89 -9.50 -1.63
N SER A 49 0.43 -8.95 -0.51
CA SER A 49 -0.81 -8.20 -0.39
C SER A 49 -0.53 -6.80 0.14
N ILE A 50 -1.50 -5.92 -0.07
CA ILE A 50 -1.49 -4.55 0.44
C ILE A 50 -2.69 -4.33 1.35
N ASN A 51 -2.49 -3.55 2.39
CA ASN A 51 -3.55 -3.00 3.22
C ASN A 51 -3.50 -1.48 3.10
N THR A 52 -4.52 -0.91 2.45
CA THR A 52 -4.67 0.53 2.18
C THR A 52 -5.15 1.33 3.39
N TYR A 53 -5.66 0.65 4.42
CA TYR A 53 -6.03 1.26 5.69
C TYR A 53 -4.81 1.45 6.59
N SER A 54 -3.99 0.40 6.76
CA SER A 54 -2.76 0.43 7.59
C SER A 54 -1.49 0.79 6.83
N CYS A 55 -1.60 1.12 5.53
CA CYS A 55 -0.49 1.46 4.64
C CYS A 55 0.65 0.43 4.65
N ARG A 56 0.29 -0.87 4.66
CA ARG A 56 1.25 -1.96 4.81
C ARG A 56 1.27 -2.88 3.61
N VAL A 57 2.48 -3.27 3.20
CA VAL A 57 2.73 -4.41 2.32
C VAL A 57 3.15 -5.61 3.18
N TYR A 58 2.54 -6.76 2.93
CA TYR A 58 2.79 -7.97 3.72
C TYR A 58 2.79 -9.22 2.86
N LYS A 59 3.51 -10.25 3.33
CA LYS A 59 3.50 -11.57 2.73
C LYS A 59 2.12 -12.18 2.93
N SER A 60 1.58 -12.82 1.91
CA SER A 60 0.29 -13.48 1.98
C SER A 60 0.30 -14.76 1.15
N TRP A 61 -0.71 -15.58 1.37
CA TRP A 61 -1.00 -16.76 0.57
C TRP A 61 -2.48 -16.78 0.19
N SER A 62 -2.81 -17.44 -0.91
CA SER A 62 -4.18 -17.69 -1.35
C SER A 62 -4.37 -19.13 -1.81
N SER A 63 -5.50 -19.72 -1.44
CA SER A 63 -6.11 -20.89 -2.09
C SER A 63 -7.31 -20.43 -2.92
N THR A 64 -8.02 -21.36 -3.55
CA THR A 64 -9.29 -21.09 -4.26
C THR A 64 -10.38 -20.53 -3.33
N VAL A 65 -10.43 -20.99 -2.08
CA VAL A 65 -11.55 -20.71 -1.15
C VAL A 65 -11.18 -19.83 0.03
N SER A 66 -9.89 -19.56 0.23
CA SER A 66 -9.39 -18.82 1.39
C SER A 66 -8.06 -18.13 1.09
N HIS A 67 -7.70 -17.18 1.93
CA HIS A 67 -6.39 -16.52 1.90
C HIS A 67 -5.95 -16.17 3.32
N GLY A 68 -4.68 -15.82 3.48
CA GLY A 68 -4.17 -15.39 4.77
C GLY A 68 -2.81 -14.73 4.70
N ASP A 69 -2.29 -14.39 5.86
CA ASP A 69 -1.01 -13.73 6.04
C ASP A 69 0.13 -14.75 6.12
N GLY A 70 1.33 -14.33 5.75
CA GLY A 70 2.53 -15.16 5.74
C GLY A 70 2.73 -15.93 4.44
N TRP A 71 3.69 -16.84 4.44
CA TRP A 71 3.87 -17.81 3.37
C TRP A 71 3.42 -19.17 3.86
N VAL A 72 2.80 -19.93 2.97
CA VAL A 72 2.62 -21.38 3.18
C VAL A 72 3.93 -22.06 2.79
N GLU A 73 4.55 -22.72 3.75
CA GLU A 73 5.68 -23.62 3.53
C GLU A 73 5.15 -25.05 3.30
N ASN A 74 5.90 -25.86 2.54
CA ASN A 74 5.43 -27.13 1.98
C ASN A 74 4.66 -28.00 3.01
N GLU A 75 3.43 -28.37 2.64
CA GLU A 75 2.50 -29.25 3.36
C GLU A 75 1.86 -28.70 4.65
N GLU A 76 2.23 -27.49 5.09
CA GLU A 76 1.55 -26.88 6.22
C GLU A 76 0.16 -26.37 5.83
N ARG A 77 -0.87 -26.80 6.58
CA ARG A 77 -2.19 -26.18 6.50
C ARG A 77 -2.18 -24.86 7.25
N PRO A 78 -2.45 -23.73 6.59
CA PRO A 78 -2.52 -22.44 7.27
C PRO A 78 -3.64 -22.46 8.33
N ARG A 79 -3.31 -22.02 9.55
CA ARG A 79 -4.21 -22.08 10.71
C ARG A 79 -5.19 -20.90 10.79
N SER A 80 -4.85 -19.77 10.18
CA SER A 80 -5.65 -18.54 10.22
C SER A 80 -5.88 -18.07 8.80
N ALA A 81 -7.14 -18.07 8.37
CA ALA A 81 -7.52 -17.76 7.01
C ALA A 81 -8.82 -16.97 6.96
N SER A 82 -8.86 -15.98 6.09
CA SER A 82 -10.08 -15.32 5.66
C SER A 82 -10.71 -16.09 4.50
N GLN A 83 -12.03 -16.00 4.37
CA GLN A 83 -12.75 -16.64 3.27
C GLN A 83 -12.46 -15.94 1.94
N LYS A 84 -12.66 -16.69 0.84
CA LYS A 84 -12.46 -16.34 -0.58
C LYS A 84 -10.98 -16.21 -0.96
N GLY A 85 -10.57 -16.86 -2.04
CA GLY A 85 -9.25 -16.65 -2.64
C GLY A 85 -9.08 -15.22 -3.15
N ILE A 86 -7.87 -14.68 -3.06
CA ILE A 86 -7.53 -13.36 -3.61
C ILE A 86 -6.35 -13.48 -4.57
N ALA A 87 -6.40 -12.73 -5.67
CA ALA A 87 -5.21 -12.51 -6.47
C ALA A 87 -4.13 -11.80 -5.61
N GLN A 88 -2.86 -11.88 -5.99
CA GLN A 88 -1.75 -11.33 -5.21
C GLN A 88 -0.75 -10.62 -6.14
N TYR A 89 0.25 -9.96 -5.56
CA TYR A 89 1.40 -9.45 -6.29
C TYR A 89 2.56 -10.43 -6.23
N SER A 90 3.26 -10.63 -7.34
CA SER A 90 4.41 -11.53 -7.43
C SER A 90 5.62 -11.04 -6.63
N THR A 91 5.75 -9.73 -6.43
CA THR A 91 6.90 -9.13 -5.74
C THR A 91 6.46 -8.04 -4.76
N LYS A 92 7.29 -7.81 -3.73
CA LYS A 92 7.12 -6.71 -2.79
C LYS A 92 7.15 -5.34 -3.49
N GLU A 93 7.97 -5.20 -4.53
CA GLU A 93 8.07 -3.97 -5.30
C GLU A 93 6.75 -3.64 -6.02
N LYS A 94 6.15 -4.61 -6.72
CA LYS A 94 4.83 -4.43 -7.35
C LYS A 94 3.77 -4.06 -6.33
N ALA A 95 3.75 -4.74 -5.18
CA ALA A 95 2.85 -4.41 -4.09
C ALA A 95 3.07 -2.99 -3.54
N LEU A 96 4.32 -2.52 -3.41
CA LEU A 96 4.63 -1.15 -2.98
C LEU A 96 4.17 -0.11 -4.02
N LYS A 97 4.39 -0.37 -5.31
CA LYS A 97 3.92 0.48 -6.41
C LYS A 97 2.39 0.57 -6.43
N ALA A 98 1.71 -0.57 -6.27
CA ALA A 98 0.25 -0.61 -6.16
C ALA A 98 -0.26 0.12 -4.92
N LEU A 99 0.35 -0.10 -3.74
CA LEU A 99 -0.01 0.61 -2.52
C LEU A 99 0.14 2.12 -2.69
N ARG A 100 1.25 2.55 -3.31
CA ARG A 100 1.50 3.95 -3.64
C ARG A 100 0.38 4.52 -4.51
N HIS A 101 0.04 3.86 -5.62
CA HIS A 101 -1.05 4.27 -6.50
C HIS A 101 -2.39 4.37 -5.75
N CYS A 102 -2.74 3.36 -4.94
CA CYS A 102 -3.97 3.40 -4.14
C CYS A 102 -4.00 4.57 -3.15
N MET A 103 -2.86 4.95 -2.57
CA MET A 103 -2.78 6.08 -1.64
C MET A 103 -2.87 7.43 -2.37
N GLU A 104 -2.28 7.54 -3.56
CA GLU A 104 -2.42 8.74 -4.39
C GLU A 104 -3.91 9.02 -4.68
N MET A 105 -4.65 8.01 -5.13
CA MET A 105 -6.09 8.15 -5.39
C MET A 105 -6.88 8.50 -4.12
N LYS A 106 -6.65 7.76 -3.02
CA LYS A 106 -7.35 7.99 -1.75
C LYS A 106 -7.15 9.41 -1.22
N PHE A 107 -5.93 9.94 -1.28
CA PHE A 107 -5.66 11.29 -0.79
C PHE A 107 -6.18 12.36 -1.74
N ALA A 108 -6.14 12.14 -3.05
CA ALA A 108 -6.72 13.07 -4.00
C ALA A 108 -8.24 13.17 -3.86
N GLU A 109 -8.94 12.05 -3.67
CA GLU A 109 -10.38 12.04 -3.39
C GLU A 109 -10.69 12.80 -2.10
N ALA A 110 -9.93 12.54 -1.02
CA ALA A 110 -10.12 13.25 0.25
C ALA A 110 -9.86 14.76 0.13
N LEU A 111 -8.83 15.17 -0.61
CA LEU A 111 -8.55 16.59 -0.86
C LEU A 111 -9.66 17.24 -1.69
N TYR A 112 -10.14 16.56 -2.73
CA TYR A 112 -11.25 17.03 -3.54
C TYR A 112 -12.53 17.25 -2.71
N GLU A 113 -12.87 16.32 -1.80
CA GLU A 113 -14.01 16.48 -0.90
C GLU A 113 -13.87 17.68 0.04
N ILE A 114 -12.66 17.95 0.52
CA ILE A 114 -12.36 19.13 1.34
C ILE A 114 -12.50 20.40 0.51
N ASP A 115 -11.95 20.42 -0.71
CA ASP A 115 -12.04 21.57 -1.62
C ASP A 115 -13.51 21.92 -1.93
N GLN A 116 -14.37 20.92 -2.13
CA GLN A 116 -15.81 21.14 -2.31
C GLN A 116 -16.46 21.77 -1.07
N GLN A 117 -16.07 21.37 0.14
CA GLN A 117 -16.58 21.95 1.39
C GLN A 117 -16.12 23.39 1.59
N ILE A 118 -14.87 23.71 1.24
CA ILE A 118 -14.34 25.08 1.28
C ILE A 118 -15.15 25.97 0.34
N LEU A 119 -15.33 25.54 -0.92
CA LEU A 119 -16.10 26.30 -1.92
C LEU A 119 -17.55 26.53 -1.50
N ALA A 120 -18.19 25.54 -0.86
CA ALA A 120 -19.55 25.70 -0.36
C ALA A 120 -19.63 26.72 0.79
N THR A 121 -18.61 26.72 1.67
CA THR A 121 -18.54 27.65 2.81
C THR A 121 -18.27 29.08 2.36
N ASP A 122 -17.39 29.28 1.37
CA ASP A 122 -17.04 30.60 0.84
C ASP A 122 -18.18 31.25 0.03
N ALA A 123 -19.20 30.47 -0.34
CA ALA A 123 -20.36 30.94 -1.10
C ALA A 123 -21.56 31.35 -0.22
N GLU A 124 -21.50 31.10 1.09
CA GLU A 124 -22.49 31.55 2.10
C GLU A 124 -22.19 32.97 2.61
#